data_AF-A0A8H6H5V2-F1
#
_entry.id   AF-A0A8H6H5V2-F1
#
_cell.length_a   1.000
_cell.length_b   1.000
_cell.length_c   1.000
_cell.angle_alpha   90.00
_cell.angle_beta   90.00
_cell.angle_gamma   90.00
#
_symmetry.space_group_name_H-M   'P 1'
#
loop_
_entity.id
_entity.type
_entity.pdbx_description
1 polymer ?
#
loop_
_entity_poly.entity_id
_entity_poly.type
_entity_poly.pdbx_seq_one_letter_code
_entity_poly.pdbx_strand_id
1 'polypeptide(L)'
;MLSMSWSLGTRRTYGAGLLAFHVFCDERDPPVPESQRAPVSTALLLEFLSCCVGIYSGSTAKNYVYGVRAWHTTHAIPWRVNEIQLSAALTTVEKMTPPSFRRPKRPPVTVTYIEKIAPFFDMKSPFDAAVFAALTTTFWSLSRLGEFTVDPSKEPFTPATHVTRSGVNQGGSVGRLGLPVTTFFLPTTKTAQVHGERVQWSCQQGPSDPEGALHAHFAVNDPGPDDHLFAWRSKGGLKPLERSAFLRRVNQAAKKAALPRMQGHSLRIGGVLEFLLRGVPFDVVKALGRWASDAFTLYLRESASILAPYIQDSPVLEPFIRIAMPKRVR
;
A
#
# COMPACT_ATOMS: atom_id res chain seq x y z
N MET A 1 -0.02 -27.20 -3.65
CA MET A 1 -0.97 -26.51 -2.76
C MET A 1 -0.31 -25.36 -2.00
N LEU A 2 0.76 -25.59 -1.23
CA LEU A 2 1.41 -24.55 -0.40
C LEU A 2 1.89 -23.32 -1.19
N SER A 3 2.37 -23.50 -2.41
CA SER A 3 2.79 -22.38 -3.27
C SER A 3 1.65 -21.42 -3.64
N MET A 4 0.40 -21.87 -3.63
CA MET A 4 -0.78 -21.05 -3.90
C MET A 4 -1.17 -20.15 -2.72
N SER A 5 -0.58 -20.35 -1.54
CA SER A 5 -0.76 -19.43 -0.40
C SER A 5 -0.10 -18.06 -0.61
N TRP A 6 0.80 -17.95 -1.59
CA TRP A 6 1.47 -16.69 -1.94
C TRP A 6 0.86 -16.03 -3.17
N SER A 7 0.73 -14.69 -3.11
CA SER A 7 0.36 -13.88 -4.27
C SER A 7 1.29 -14.13 -5.46
N LEU A 8 0.80 -13.93 -6.69
CA LEU A 8 1.61 -14.09 -7.91
C LEU A 8 2.88 -13.23 -7.88
N GLY A 9 2.79 -12.00 -7.34
CA GLY A 9 3.95 -11.13 -7.16
C GLY A 9 4.99 -11.71 -6.22
N THR A 10 4.56 -12.26 -5.08
CA THR A 10 5.44 -12.94 -4.11
C THR A 10 6.12 -14.16 -4.74
N ARG A 11 5.37 -14.98 -5.50
CA ARG A 11 5.94 -16.14 -6.22
C ARG A 11 7.03 -15.72 -7.20
N ARG A 12 6.83 -14.65 -7.97
CA ARG A 12 7.85 -14.09 -8.88
C ARG A 12 9.09 -13.63 -8.12
N THR A 13 8.92 -12.91 -7.00
CA THR A 13 10.04 -12.46 -6.16
C THR A 13 10.82 -13.64 -5.56
N TYR A 14 10.12 -14.66 -5.06
CA TYR A 14 10.76 -15.85 -4.50
C TYR A 14 11.47 -16.68 -5.57
N GLY A 15 10.89 -16.81 -6.76
CA GLY A 15 11.54 -17.46 -7.90
C GLY A 15 12.85 -16.78 -8.30
N ALA A 16 12.89 -15.44 -8.34
CA ALA A 16 14.13 -14.70 -8.60
C ALA A 16 15.20 -14.96 -7.52
N GLY A 17 14.77 -15.05 -6.26
CA GLY A 17 15.66 -15.38 -5.15
C GLY A 17 16.24 -16.79 -5.21
N LEU A 18 15.40 -17.75 -5.57
CA LEU A 18 15.82 -19.13 -5.78
C LEU A 18 16.81 -19.22 -6.94
N LEU A 19 16.52 -18.57 -8.07
CA LEU A 19 17.45 -18.49 -9.21
C LEU A 19 18.81 -17.93 -8.79
N ALA A 20 18.83 -16.79 -8.09
CA ALA A 20 20.08 -16.18 -7.62
C ALA A 20 20.90 -17.12 -6.72
N PHE A 21 20.23 -17.89 -5.85
CA PHE A 21 20.89 -18.88 -5.01
C PHE A 21 21.47 -20.06 -5.81
N HIS A 22 20.74 -20.56 -6.80
CA HIS A 22 21.23 -21.63 -7.67
C HIS A 22 22.43 -21.18 -8.50
N VAL A 23 22.37 -19.99 -9.12
CA VAL A 23 23.51 -19.41 -9.85
C VAL A 23 24.73 -19.28 -8.94
N PHE A 24 24.56 -18.75 -7.72
CA PHE A 24 25.65 -18.71 -6.74
C PHE A 24 26.26 -20.09 -6.47
N CYS A 25 25.42 -21.12 -6.31
CA CYS A 25 25.89 -22.49 -6.07
C CYS A 25 26.62 -23.10 -7.28
N ASP A 26 26.14 -22.80 -8.49
CA ASP A 26 26.71 -23.28 -9.76
C ASP A 26 28.07 -22.61 -10.05
N GLU A 27 28.24 -21.34 -9.66
CA GLU A 27 29.46 -20.56 -9.86
C GLU A 27 30.55 -20.83 -8.80
N ARG A 28 30.31 -21.68 -7.79
CA ARG A 28 31.37 -22.10 -6.86
C ARG A 28 32.36 -23.03 -7.56
N ASP A 29 33.58 -23.06 -7.05
CA ASP A 29 34.63 -23.97 -7.53
C ASP A 29 35.16 -24.82 -6.36
N PRO A 30 34.83 -26.12 -6.30
CA PRO A 30 33.89 -26.83 -7.17
C PRO A 30 32.42 -26.40 -6.93
N PRO A 31 31.51 -26.62 -7.90
CA PRO A 31 30.09 -26.29 -7.73
C PRO A 31 29.47 -27.02 -6.54
N VAL A 32 28.54 -26.35 -5.85
CA VAL A 32 27.85 -26.95 -4.70
C VAL A 32 26.88 -28.03 -5.20
N PRO A 33 27.01 -29.31 -4.78
CA PRO A 33 26.12 -30.38 -5.23
C PRO A 33 24.66 -30.10 -4.88
N GLU A 34 23.71 -30.47 -5.75
CA GLU A 34 22.27 -30.26 -5.50
C GLU A 34 21.80 -30.86 -4.17
N SER A 35 22.37 -32.01 -3.77
CA SER A 35 22.08 -32.67 -2.49
C SER A 35 22.43 -31.82 -1.25
N GLN A 36 23.29 -30.81 -1.40
CA GLN A 36 23.66 -29.87 -0.34
C GLN A 36 22.87 -28.55 -0.39
N ARG A 37 22.12 -28.29 -1.47
CA ARG A 37 21.31 -27.07 -1.64
C ARG A 37 19.97 -27.16 -0.89
N ALA A 38 19.48 -28.38 -0.66
CA ALA A 38 18.26 -28.65 0.10
C ALA A 38 18.34 -30.03 0.79
N PRO A 39 18.42 -30.12 2.14
CA PRO A 39 18.30 -29.01 3.10
C PRO A 39 19.55 -28.12 3.10
N VAL A 40 19.35 -26.82 2.92
CA VAL A 40 20.43 -25.81 2.97
C VAL A 40 21.03 -25.74 4.37
N SER A 41 22.37 -25.69 4.45
CA SER A 41 23.08 -25.46 5.71
C SER A 41 23.13 -23.98 6.07
N THR A 42 23.30 -23.67 7.35
CA THR A 42 23.50 -22.27 7.77
C THR A 42 24.73 -21.66 7.08
N ALA A 43 25.85 -22.38 7.05
CA ALA A 43 27.09 -21.90 6.45
C ALA A 43 26.91 -21.51 4.98
N LEU A 44 26.28 -22.38 4.17
CA LEU A 44 26.05 -22.14 2.75
C LEU A 44 25.16 -20.91 2.51
N LEU A 45 24.10 -20.74 3.32
CA LEU A 45 23.21 -19.59 3.18
C LEU A 45 23.89 -18.28 3.60
N LEU A 46 24.76 -18.32 4.61
CA LEU A 46 25.55 -17.16 5.04
C LEU A 46 26.62 -16.77 4.01
N GLU A 47 27.23 -17.74 3.34
CA GLU A 47 28.16 -17.50 2.23
C GLU A 47 27.43 -16.82 1.05
N PHE A 48 26.26 -17.34 0.66
CA PHE A 48 25.40 -16.68 -0.34
C PHE A 48 25.03 -15.24 0.04
N LEU A 49 24.65 -15.00 1.29
CA LEU A 49 24.35 -13.65 1.78
C LEU A 49 25.56 -12.72 1.75
N SER A 50 26.77 -13.26 1.97
CA SER A 50 28.01 -12.50 1.91
C SER A 50 28.27 -11.99 0.48
N CYS A 51 27.97 -12.78 -0.54
CA CYS A 51 28.00 -12.35 -1.94
C CYS A 51 26.95 -11.28 -2.28
N CYS A 52 25.90 -11.13 -1.47
CA CYS A 52 24.89 -10.10 -1.70
C CYS A 52 25.30 -8.72 -1.13
N VAL A 53 26.28 -8.68 -0.23
CA VAL A 53 26.74 -7.46 0.44
C VAL A 53 27.26 -6.45 -0.58
N GLY A 54 26.83 -5.20 -0.48
CA GLY A 54 27.29 -4.11 -1.35
C GLY A 54 26.68 -4.12 -2.76
N ILE A 55 26.15 -5.25 -3.23
CA ILE A 55 25.56 -5.42 -4.57
C ILE A 55 24.03 -5.24 -4.53
N TYR A 56 23.39 -5.80 -3.49
CA TYR A 56 21.93 -5.75 -3.36
C TYR A 56 21.52 -4.99 -2.09
N SER A 57 20.32 -4.38 -2.14
CA SER A 57 19.72 -3.83 -0.92
C SER A 57 19.44 -4.94 0.09
N GLY A 58 19.55 -4.68 1.40
CA GLY A 58 19.20 -5.67 2.41
C GLY A 58 17.78 -6.22 2.28
N SER A 59 16.83 -5.41 1.80
CA SER A 59 15.48 -5.87 1.47
C SER A 59 15.44 -6.91 0.32
N THR A 60 16.33 -6.80 -0.66
CA THR A 60 16.46 -7.75 -1.78
C THR A 60 17.10 -9.05 -1.28
N ALA A 61 18.22 -8.97 -0.56
CA ALA A 61 18.89 -10.14 0.00
C ALA A 61 17.97 -10.96 0.91
N LYS A 62 17.17 -10.27 1.74
CA LYS A 62 16.14 -10.88 2.57
C LYS A 62 15.07 -11.62 1.75
N ASN A 63 14.62 -11.04 0.64
CA ASN A 63 13.67 -11.70 -0.26
C ASN A 63 14.28 -12.94 -0.93
N TYR A 64 15.58 -12.93 -1.22
CA TYR A 64 16.25 -14.11 -1.77
C TYR A 64 16.25 -15.28 -0.78
N VAL A 65 16.63 -15.02 0.47
CA VAL A 65 16.52 -16.00 1.57
C VAL A 65 15.09 -16.53 1.70
N TYR A 66 14.09 -15.65 1.62
CA TYR A 66 12.69 -16.09 1.65
C TYR A 66 12.30 -16.97 0.46
N GLY A 67 12.87 -16.75 -0.72
CA GLY A 67 12.72 -17.65 -1.86
C GLY A 67 13.26 -19.05 -1.57
N VAL A 68 14.48 -19.14 -1.02
CA VAL A 68 15.09 -20.41 -0.62
C VAL A 68 14.25 -21.10 0.47
N ARG A 69 13.80 -20.36 1.49
CA ARG A 69 12.93 -20.89 2.56
C ARG A 69 11.56 -21.36 2.04
N ALA A 70 10.97 -20.62 1.11
CA ALA A 70 9.70 -20.98 0.48
C ALA A 70 9.83 -22.29 -0.33
N TRP A 71 10.96 -22.50 -1.00
CA TRP A 71 11.27 -23.76 -1.69
C TRP A 71 11.29 -24.94 -0.72
N HIS A 72 12.01 -24.81 0.40
CA HIS A 72 12.06 -25.82 1.46
C HIS A 72 10.68 -26.13 2.01
N THR A 73 9.89 -25.09 2.31
CA THR A 73 8.53 -25.21 2.83
C THR A 73 7.62 -25.95 1.85
N THR A 74 7.67 -25.60 0.57
CA THR A 74 6.79 -26.17 -0.45
C THR A 74 7.05 -27.65 -0.70
N HIS A 75 8.31 -28.09 -0.55
CA HIS A 75 8.74 -29.47 -0.79
C HIS A 75 8.89 -30.29 0.50
N ALA A 76 8.42 -29.77 1.64
CA ALA A 76 8.55 -30.41 2.96
C ALA A 76 10.00 -30.80 3.32
N ILE A 77 10.97 -29.99 2.89
CA ILE A 77 12.40 -30.20 3.19
C ILE A 77 12.73 -29.48 4.50
N PRO A 78 13.44 -30.13 5.45
CA PRO A 78 13.81 -29.50 6.72
C PRO A 78 14.58 -28.19 6.56
N TRP A 79 14.11 -27.13 7.22
CA TRP A 79 14.83 -25.87 7.33
C TRP A 79 15.83 -25.94 8.50
N ARG A 80 17.10 -26.20 8.21
CA ARG A 80 18.17 -26.42 9.22
C ARG A 80 19.02 -25.17 9.50
N VAL A 81 18.52 -24.00 9.11
CA VAL A 81 19.25 -22.74 9.26
C VAL A 81 19.07 -22.18 10.68
N ASN A 82 20.18 -21.79 11.30
CA ASN A 82 20.16 -21.09 12.58
C ASN A 82 19.60 -19.67 12.39
N GLU A 83 18.40 -19.42 12.91
CA GLU A 83 17.69 -18.15 12.75
C GLU A 83 18.41 -16.97 13.41
N ILE A 84 19.17 -17.20 14.49
CA ILE A 84 19.96 -16.14 15.16
C ILE A 84 21.09 -15.67 14.23
N GLN A 85 21.85 -16.61 13.68
CA GLN A 85 22.94 -16.32 12.75
C GLN A 85 22.41 -15.68 11.46
N LEU A 86 21.31 -16.20 10.92
CA LEU A 86 20.65 -15.62 9.74
C LEU A 86 20.20 -14.17 9.98
N SER A 87 19.58 -13.89 11.13
CA SER A 87 19.14 -12.54 11.49
C SER A 87 20.33 -11.58 11.64
N ALA A 88 21.43 -12.04 12.26
CA ALA A 88 22.66 -11.26 12.38
C ALA A 88 23.25 -10.93 11.00
N ALA A 89 23.33 -11.92 10.11
CA ALA A 89 23.85 -11.73 8.75
C ALA A 89 22.98 -10.76 7.92
N LEU A 90 21.65 -10.91 7.97
CA LEU A 90 20.75 -9.97 7.29
C LEU A 90 20.90 -8.53 7.82
N THR A 91 21.16 -8.37 9.12
CA THR A 91 21.46 -7.07 9.73
C THR A 91 22.79 -6.51 9.21
N THR A 92 23.81 -7.35 9.06
CA THR A 92 25.10 -6.95 8.47
C THR A 92 24.91 -6.49 7.02
N VAL A 93 24.16 -7.23 6.19
CA VAL A 93 23.87 -6.84 4.80
C VAL A 93 23.15 -5.49 4.75
N GLU A 94 22.16 -5.25 5.62
CA GLU A 94 21.45 -3.97 5.69
C GLU A 94 22.39 -2.82 6.10
N LYS A 95 23.25 -3.03 7.10
CA LYS A 95 24.23 -2.03 7.55
C LYS A 95 25.23 -1.68 6.45
N MET A 96 25.72 -2.68 5.72
CA MET A 96 26.68 -2.53 4.64
C MET A 96 26.04 -2.11 3.30
N THR A 97 24.71 -2.02 3.21
CA THR A 97 24.03 -1.53 2.02
C THR A 97 24.42 -0.07 1.76
N PRO A 98 25.07 0.25 0.63
CA PRO A 98 25.53 1.59 0.33
C PRO A 98 24.38 2.60 0.26
N PRO A 99 24.61 3.88 0.59
CA PRO A 99 23.58 4.92 0.51
C PRO A 99 22.91 5.02 -0.87
N SER A 100 23.65 4.76 -1.96
CA SER A 100 23.14 4.76 -3.34
C SER A 100 22.02 3.75 -3.59
N PHE A 101 21.97 2.64 -2.83
CA PHE A 101 20.91 1.63 -2.91
C PHE A 101 19.72 1.93 -1.99
N ARG A 102 19.85 2.92 -1.09
CA ARG A 102 18.78 3.31 -0.17
C ARG A 102 17.87 4.33 -0.83
N ARG A 103 16.61 3.95 -1.05
CA ARG A 103 15.61 4.88 -1.58
C ARG A 103 15.22 5.89 -0.49
N PRO A 104 15.12 7.19 -0.82
CA PRO A 104 14.64 8.19 0.13
C PRO A 104 13.22 7.84 0.58
N LYS A 105 12.88 8.19 1.82
CA LYS A 105 11.51 8.08 2.32
C LYS A 105 10.59 8.92 1.44
N ARG A 106 9.52 8.30 0.93
CA ARG A 106 8.52 9.00 0.12
C ARG A 106 7.84 10.09 0.97
N PRO A 107 7.71 11.32 0.44
CA PRO A 107 6.97 12.37 1.15
C PRO A 107 5.47 12.03 1.19
N PRO A 108 4.76 12.50 2.23
CA PRO A 108 3.29 12.44 2.28
C PRO A 108 2.68 13.32 1.17
N VAL A 109 1.56 12.88 0.61
CA VAL A 109 0.63 13.82 -0.06
C VAL A 109 -0.16 14.51 1.05
N THR A 110 -0.26 15.83 1.07
CA THR A 110 -1.06 16.55 2.08
C THR A 110 -2.40 17.00 1.50
N VAL A 111 -3.34 17.42 2.34
CA VAL A 111 -4.57 18.09 1.89
C VAL A 111 -4.23 19.29 1.01
N THR A 112 -3.29 20.14 1.46
CA THR A 112 -2.78 21.28 0.69
C THR A 112 -2.18 20.88 -0.66
N TYR A 113 -1.54 19.71 -0.76
CA TYR A 113 -1.07 19.19 -2.06
C TYR A 113 -2.24 18.95 -3.01
N ILE A 114 -3.30 18.28 -2.53
CA ILE A 114 -4.51 17.97 -3.31
C ILE A 114 -5.21 19.28 -3.72
N GLU A 115 -5.36 20.22 -2.80
CA GLU A 115 -5.98 21.52 -3.07
C GLU A 115 -5.20 22.35 -4.09
N LYS A 116 -3.86 22.34 -4.04
CA LYS A 116 -3.02 23.04 -5.02
C LYS A 116 -3.10 22.45 -6.42
N ILE A 117 -3.36 21.14 -6.55
CA ILE A 117 -3.51 20.51 -7.86
C ILE A 117 -4.95 20.56 -8.39
N ALA A 118 -5.94 20.75 -7.52
CA ALA A 118 -7.36 20.74 -7.87
C ALA A 118 -7.73 21.73 -9.01
N PRO A 119 -7.24 22.98 -9.05
CA PRO A 119 -7.52 23.92 -10.14
C PRO A 119 -7.06 23.45 -11.52
N PHE A 120 -6.16 22.46 -11.58
CA PHE A 120 -5.67 21.91 -12.83
C PHE A 120 -6.50 20.72 -13.32
N PHE A 121 -7.63 20.37 -12.68
CA PHE A 121 -8.58 19.36 -13.14
C PHE A 121 -9.86 20.02 -13.65
N ASP A 122 -10.30 19.63 -14.84
CA ASP A 122 -11.61 20.02 -15.35
C ASP A 122 -12.65 18.99 -14.92
N MET A 123 -13.49 19.33 -13.94
CA MET A 123 -14.53 18.40 -13.45
C MET A 123 -15.65 18.14 -14.47
N LYS A 124 -15.70 18.85 -15.60
CA LYS A 124 -16.58 18.53 -16.73
C LYS A 124 -15.95 17.53 -17.71
N SER A 125 -14.62 17.33 -17.63
CA SER A 125 -13.93 16.32 -18.42
C SER A 125 -14.14 14.94 -17.79
N PRO A 126 -14.68 13.95 -18.55
CA PRO A 126 -14.90 12.59 -18.07
C PRO A 126 -13.68 11.97 -17.37
N PHE A 127 -12.50 12.14 -17.96
CA PHE A 127 -11.27 11.56 -17.43
C PHE A 127 -10.79 12.28 -16.17
N ASP A 128 -10.84 13.61 -16.15
CA ASP A 128 -10.37 14.39 -15.00
C ASP A 128 -11.25 14.20 -13.77
N ALA A 129 -12.58 14.17 -13.95
CA ALA A 129 -13.52 13.90 -12.87
C ALA A 129 -13.27 12.52 -12.23
N ALA A 130 -13.06 11.48 -13.05
CA ALA A 130 -12.73 10.13 -12.56
C ALA A 130 -11.39 10.07 -11.82
N VAL A 131 -10.36 10.73 -12.35
CA VAL A 131 -9.04 10.78 -11.70
C VAL A 131 -9.11 11.52 -10.38
N PHE A 132 -9.80 12.67 -10.32
CA PHE A 132 -9.88 13.47 -9.12
C PHE A 132 -10.73 12.80 -8.02
N ALA A 133 -11.85 12.17 -8.40
CA ALA A 133 -12.65 11.36 -7.48
C ALA A 133 -11.89 10.16 -6.91
N ALA A 134 -11.10 9.47 -7.75
CA ALA A 134 -10.25 8.37 -7.31
C ALA A 134 -9.14 8.86 -6.36
N LEU A 135 -8.59 10.04 -6.61
CA LEU A 135 -7.52 10.66 -5.82
C LEU A 135 -8.00 10.94 -4.39
N THR A 136 -9.11 11.68 -4.25
CA THR A 136 -9.68 12.05 -2.94
C THR A 136 -10.22 10.82 -2.22
N THR A 137 -10.91 9.92 -2.92
CA THR A 137 -11.41 8.66 -2.32
C THR A 137 -10.26 7.81 -1.77
N THR A 138 -9.18 7.63 -2.54
CA THR A 138 -8.02 6.84 -2.08
C THR A 138 -7.35 7.48 -0.87
N PHE A 139 -7.24 8.81 -0.85
CA PHE A 139 -6.64 9.56 0.25
C PHE A 139 -7.45 9.43 1.55
N TRP A 140 -8.74 9.76 1.51
CA TRP A 140 -9.59 9.82 2.71
C TRP A 140 -10.00 8.45 3.27
N SER A 141 -9.97 7.40 2.44
CA SER A 141 -10.23 6.02 2.89
C SER A 141 -8.98 5.25 3.34
N LEU A 142 -7.79 5.89 3.33
CA LEU A 142 -6.50 5.24 3.61
C LEU A 142 -6.22 3.99 2.75
N SER A 143 -6.81 3.94 1.57
CA SER A 143 -6.73 2.79 0.67
C SER A 143 -5.44 2.78 -0.12
N ARG A 144 -5.07 1.62 -0.64
CA ARG A 144 -4.00 1.53 -1.63
C ARG A 144 -4.57 1.96 -2.98
N LEU A 145 -3.80 2.71 -3.75
CA LEU A 145 -4.24 3.15 -5.09
C LEU A 145 -4.70 1.99 -5.99
N GLY A 146 -4.06 0.82 -5.89
CA GLY A 146 -4.44 -0.36 -6.68
C GLY A 146 -5.77 -0.99 -6.29
N GLU A 147 -6.40 -0.58 -5.19
CA GLU A 147 -7.73 -1.03 -4.78
C GLU A 147 -8.83 -0.24 -5.52
N PHE A 148 -8.50 0.93 -6.09
CA PHE A 148 -9.41 1.81 -6.83
C PHE A 148 -8.98 2.07 -8.28
N THR A 149 -7.98 1.33 -8.78
CA THR A 149 -7.49 1.44 -10.16
C THR A 149 -7.15 0.07 -10.70
N VAL A 150 -7.22 -0.07 -12.02
CA VAL A 150 -6.88 -1.32 -12.73
C VAL A 150 -5.45 -1.25 -13.26
N ASP A 151 -4.77 -2.40 -13.29
CA ASP A 151 -3.47 -2.57 -13.94
C ASP A 151 -3.56 -3.73 -14.94
N PRO A 152 -3.97 -3.46 -16.20
CA PRO A 152 -4.21 -4.50 -17.21
C PRO A 152 -2.99 -5.38 -17.49
N SER A 153 -1.78 -4.90 -17.18
CA SER A 153 -0.54 -5.69 -17.31
C SER A 153 -0.44 -6.84 -16.28
N LYS A 154 -1.24 -6.78 -15.21
CA LYS A 154 -1.30 -7.78 -14.15
C LYS A 154 -2.59 -8.57 -14.19
N GLU A 155 -3.71 -7.87 -14.32
CA GLU A 155 -5.05 -8.47 -14.27
C GLU A 155 -6.01 -7.55 -15.03
N PRO A 156 -6.84 -8.08 -15.95
CA PRO A 156 -7.91 -7.31 -16.56
C PRO A 156 -8.99 -6.97 -15.53
N PHE A 157 -9.78 -5.93 -15.80
CA PHE A 157 -10.93 -5.61 -14.96
C PHE A 157 -11.94 -6.78 -14.93
N THR A 158 -12.41 -7.13 -13.75
CA THR A 158 -13.59 -7.98 -13.54
C THR A 158 -14.34 -7.52 -12.29
N PRO A 159 -15.68 -7.45 -12.32
CA PRO A 159 -16.51 -7.10 -11.16
C PRO A 159 -16.25 -7.98 -9.92
N ALA A 160 -15.79 -9.22 -10.13
CA ALA A 160 -15.53 -10.17 -9.06
C ALA A 160 -14.28 -9.82 -8.21
N THR A 161 -13.31 -9.10 -8.78
CA THR A 161 -12.05 -8.78 -8.08
C THR A 161 -11.77 -7.29 -7.95
N HIS A 162 -12.56 -6.45 -8.62
CA HIS A 162 -12.38 -5.00 -8.65
C HIS A 162 -13.61 -4.26 -8.13
N VAL A 163 -13.39 -3.07 -7.58
CA VAL A 163 -14.45 -2.20 -7.08
C VAL A 163 -15.37 -1.74 -8.23
N THR A 164 -16.67 -1.85 -8.00
CA THR A 164 -17.73 -1.48 -8.94
C THR A 164 -18.61 -0.36 -8.40
N ARG A 165 -19.48 0.19 -9.26
CA ARG A 165 -20.50 1.16 -8.82
C ARG A 165 -21.48 0.56 -7.80
N SER A 166 -21.89 -0.70 -7.97
CA SER A 166 -22.78 -1.42 -7.04
C SER A 166 -22.18 -1.64 -5.66
N GLY A 167 -20.85 -1.61 -5.55
CA GLY A 167 -20.12 -1.69 -4.28
C GLY A 167 -20.13 -0.39 -3.46
N VAL A 168 -20.78 0.69 -3.92
CA VAL A 168 -20.81 1.99 -3.23
C VAL A 168 -22.13 2.22 -2.53
N ASN A 169 -22.07 2.56 -1.25
CA ASN A 169 -23.21 3.03 -0.47
C ASN A 169 -22.95 4.49 -0.05
N GLN A 170 -23.72 5.43 -0.60
CA GLN A 170 -23.56 6.87 -0.36
C GLN A 170 -24.51 7.35 0.73
N GLY A 171 -24.00 8.19 1.64
CA GLY A 171 -24.85 8.95 2.57
C GLY A 171 -25.62 8.10 3.58
N GLY A 172 -25.19 6.87 3.84
CA GLY A 172 -25.75 6.08 4.93
C GLY A 172 -25.43 6.73 6.27
N SER A 173 -26.46 7.07 7.05
CA SER A 173 -26.30 7.44 8.45
C SER A 173 -25.89 6.19 9.25
N VAL A 174 -24.66 6.16 9.74
CA VAL A 174 -24.12 4.98 10.45
C VAL A 174 -24.13 5.21 11.96
N GLY A 175 -24.59 4.19 12.69
CA GLY A 175 -24.53 4.15 14.15
C GLY A 175 -25.50 5.11 14.84
N ARG A 176 -25.38 5.21 16.17
CA ARG A 176 -26.33 5.97 17.01
C ARG A 176 -26.35 7.48 16.73
N LEU A 177 -25.26 8.02 16.19
CA LEU A 177 -25.13 9.46 15.91
C LEU A 177 -25.66 9.85 14.53
N GLY A 178 -26.01 8.88 13.68
CA GLY A 178 -26.59 9.13 12.35
C GLY A 178 -25.66 9.89 11.40
N LEU A 179 -24.35 9.84 11.61
CA LEU A 179 -23.40 10.62 10.82
C LEU A 179 -23.28 10.04 9.40
N PRO A 180 -23.23 10.90 8.36
CA PRO A 180 -23.15 10.45 6.97
C PRO A 180 -21.78 9.85 6.68
N VAL A 181 -21.79 8.67 6.09
CA VAL A 181 -20.60 7.94 5.66
C VAL A 181 -20.82 7.38 4.26
N THR A 182 -19.82 7.52 3.39
CA THR A 182 -19.78 6.82 2.11
C THR A 182 -18.87 5.59 2.26
N THR A 183 -19.42 4.42 1.94
CA THR A 183 -18.73 3.13 2.08
C THR A 183 -18.51 2.48 0.71
N PHE A 184 -17.37 1.82 0.55
CA PHE A 184 -16.95 1.10 -0.64
C PHE A 184 -16.63 -0.34 -0.27
N PHE A 185 -17.22 -1.30 -0.98
CA PHE A 185 -16.84 -2.70 -0.91
C PHE A 185 -15.70 -2.99 -1.89
N LEU A 186 -14.60 -3.51 -1.37
CA LEU A 186 -13.45 -3.97 -2.14
C LEU A 186 -13.49 -5.50 -2.19
N PRO A 187 -13.81 -6.12 -3.35
CA PRO A 187 -13.96 -7.59 -3.43
C PRO A 187 -12.69 -8.36 -3.08
N THR A 188 -11.54 -7.84 -3.50
CA THR A 188 -10.24 -8.47 -3.27
C THR A 188 -9.22 -7.43 -2.81
N THR A 189 -8.49 -7.73 -1.75
CA THR A 189 -7.35 -6.93 -1.28
C THR A 189 -6.13 -7.83 -1.11
N LYS A 190 -4.96 -7.23 -0.86
CA LYS A 190 -3.73 -8.01 -0.64
C LYS A 190 -3.87 -9.01 0.53
N THR A 191 -4.66 -8.67 1.54
CA THR A 191 -4.81 -9.42 2.79
C THR A 191 -6.16 -10.09 2.95
N ALA A 192 -7.18 -9.64 2.22
CA ALA A 192 -8.50 -10.25 2.18
C ALA A 192 -8.83 -10.66 0.74
N GLN A 193 -8.43 -11.87 0.37
CA GLN A 193 -8.60 -12.39 -0.99
C GLN A 193 -9.92 -13.15 -1.20
N VAL A 194 -10.64 -13.46 -0.12
CA VAL A 194 -11.83 -14.35 -0.15
C VAL A 194 -13.14 -13.60 0.14
N HIS A 195 -13.16 -12.76 1.17
CA HIS A 195 -14.40 -12.12 1.65
C HIS A 195 -14.47 -10.61 1.34
N GLY A 196 -13.43 -10.06 0.70
CA GLY A 196 -13.29 -8.62 0.54
C GLY A 196 -13.23 -7.85 1.86
N GLU A 197 -13.17 -6.54 1.76
CA GLU A 197 -13.20 -5.62 2.90
C GLU A 197 -13.96 -4.34 2.53
N ARG A 198 -14.48 -3.63 3.53
CA ARG A 198 -15.07 -2.31 3.35
C ARG A 198 -14.07 -1.22 3.71
N VAL A 199 -14.12 -0.12 2.96
CA VAL A 199 -13.44 1.13 3.29
C VAL A 199 -14.43 2.28 3.23
N GLN A 200 -14.14 3.37 3.91
CA GLN A 200 -15.10 4.45 4.07
C GLN A 200 -14.40 5.81 4.22
N TRP A 201 -15.13 6.86 3.89
CA TRP A 201 -14.79 8.24 4.22
C TRP A 201 -16.08 9.04 4.49
N SER A 202 -15.94 10.21 5.09
CA SER A 202 -17.01 11.21 5.24
C SER A 202 -16.64 12.50 4.51
N CYS A 203 -17.65 13.30 4.20
CA CYS A 203 -17.51 14.63 3.57
C CYS A 203 -16.45 15.48 4.28
N GLN A 204 -15.68 16.24 3.51
CA GLN A 204 -14.65 17.15 3.99
C GLN A 204 -14.95 18.58 3.53
N GLN A 205 -14.23 19.54 4.09
CA GLN A 205 -14.32 20.93 3.64
C GLN A 205 -13.30 21.20 2.54
N GLY A 206 -13.68 22.07 1.59
CA GLY A 206 -12.78 22.61 0.58
C GLY A 206 -12.55 21.72 -0.65
N PRO A 207 -11.59 22.09 -1.52
CA PRO A 207 -11.39 21.47 -2.84
C PRO A 207 -10.95 20.00 -2.82
N SER A 208 -10.52 19.49 -1.65
CA SER A 208 -10.10 18.10 -1.46
C SER A 208 -11.25 17.17 -1.04
N ASP A 209 -12.48 17.68 -0.98
CA ASP A 209 -13.67 16.93 -0.56
C ASP A 209 -13.93 15.72 -1.47
N PRO A 210 -13.94 14.49 -0.91
CA PRO A 210 -14.22 13.30 -1.69
C PRO A 210 -15.68 13.18 -2.13
N GLU A 211 -16.63 13.80 -1.43
CA GLU A 211 -18.05 13.71 -1.76
C GLU A 211 -18.39 14.49 -3.03
N GLY A 212 -18.02 15.77 -3.07
CA GLY A 212 -18.18 16.61 -4.25
C GLY A 212 -17.44 16.04 -5.47
N ALA A 213 -16.22 15.52 -5.28
CA ALA A 213 -15.46 14.89 -6.36
C ALA A 213 -16.17 13.63 -6.90
N LEU A 214 -16.69 12.77 -6.02
CA LEU A 214 -17.42 11.56 -6.41
C LEU A 214 -18.74 11.89 -7.11
N HIS A 215 -19.47 12.90 -6.64
CA HIS A 215 -20.71 13.37 -7.29
C HIS A 215 -20.44 13.92 -8.69
N ALA A 216 -19.41 14.74 -8.87
CA ALA A 216 -19.02 15.25 -10.18
C ALA A 216 -18.64 14.11 -11.15
N HIS A 217 -17.93 13.10 -10.67
CA HIS A 217 -17.62 11.90 -11.45
C HIS A 217 -18.87 11.17 -11.92
N PHE A 218 -19.84 10.91 -11.03
CA PHE A 218 -21.08 10.24 -11.43
C PHE A 218 -21.93 11.08 -12.38
N ALA A 219 -21.98 12.39 -12.19
CA ALA A 219 -22.74 13.28 -13.08
C ALA A 219 -22.22 13.25 -14.54
N VAL A 220 -20.91 13.10 -14.74
CA VAL A 220 -20.29 13.13 -16.08
C VAL A 220 -20.14 11.74 -16.69
N ASN A 221 -19.76 10.75 -15.88
CA ASN A 221 -19.43 9.41 -16.38
C ASN A 221 -20.57 8.40 -16.27
N ASP A 222 -21.44 8.53 -15.27
CA ASP A 222 -22.57 7.63 -15.00
C ASP A 222 -22.25 6.14 -15.26
N PRO A 223 -21.31 5.54 -14.49
CA PRO A 223 -20.97 4.13 -14.63
C PRO A 223 -22.14 3.24 -14.18
N GLY A 224 -22.41 2.16 -14.91
CA GLY A 224 -23.42 1.17 -14.56
C GLY A 224 -23.03 0.33 -13.33
N PRO A 225 -23.95 -0.48 -12.79
CA PRO A 225 -23.74 -1.21 -11.53
C PRO A 225 -22.48 -2.07 -11.50
N ASP A 226 -22.19 -2.77 -12.59
CA ASP A 226 -21.04 -3.68 -12.72
C ASP A 226 -19.81 -3.02 -13.37
N ASP A 227 -19.92 -1.75 -13.76
CA ASP A 227 -18.76 -1.01 -14.25
C ASP A 227 -17.81 -0.67 -13.10
N HIS A 228 -16.53 -0.55 -13.42
CA HIS A 228 -15.53 -0.09 -12.45
C HIS A 228 -15.94 1.27 -11.87
N LEU A 229 -15.80 1.44 -10.55
CA LEU A 229 -16.28 2.65 -9.85
C LEU A 229 -15.83 3.96 -10.51
N PHE A 230 -14.54 4.06 -10.82
CA PHE A 230 -13.95 5.22 -11.50
C PHE A 230 -13.85 5.06 -13.01
N ALA A 231 -14.74 4.29 -13.64
CA ALA A 231 -14.75 4.17 -15.09
C ALA A 231 -15.15 5.49 -15.75
N TRP A 232 -14.50 5.85 -16.87
CA TRP A 232 -14.68 7.13 -17.53
C TRP A 232 -15.03 6.99 -19.01
N ARG A 233 -15.82 7.93 -19.54
CA ARG A 233 -16.27 7.91 -20.93
C ARG A 233 -15.14 8.34 -21.87
N SER A 234 -14.74 7.42 -22.74
CA SER A 234 -13.80 7.67 -23.83
C SER A 234 -14.50 7.61 -25.19
N LYS A 235 -13.81 8.00 -26.27
CA LYS A 235 -14.35 7.87 -27.65
C LYS A 235 -14.78 6.43 -28.01
N GLY A 236 -14.17 5.42 -27.38
CA GLY A 236 -14.47 4.01 -27.60
C GLY A 236 -15.36 3.37 -26.53
N GLY A 237 -16.11 4.19 -25.78
CA GLY A 237 -16.96 3.72 -24.68
C GLY A 237 -16.35 3.92 -23.29
N LEU A 238 -17.02 3.38 -22.29
CA LEU A 238 -16.63 3.48 -20.88
C LEU A 238 -15.40 2.59 -20.61
N LYS A 239 -14.41 3.13 -19.92
CA LYS A 239 -13.16 2.41 -19.61
C LYS A 239 -12.82 2.48 -18.13
N PRO A 240 -12.37 1.37 -17.51
CA PRO A 240 -11.89 1.42 -16.13
C PRO A 240 -10.69 2.36 -16.00
N LEU A 241 -10.54 3.00 -14.84
CA LEU A 241 -9.42 3.89 -14.59
C LEU A 241 -8.13 3.09 -14.37
N GLU A 242 -7.24 3.17 -15.34
CA GLU A 242 -5.92 2.57 -15.23
C GLU A 242 -5.01 3.33 -14.26
N ARG A 243 -4.24 2.58 -13.47
CA ARG A 243 -3.28 3.13 -12.51
C ARG A 243 -2.22 4.01 -13.17
N SER A 244 -1.76 3.63 -14.36
CA SER A 244 -0.76 4.37 -15.15
C SER A 244 -1.31 5.72 -15.61
N ALA A 245 -2.55 5.74 -16.12
CA ALA A 245 -3.25 6.92 -16.58
C ALA A 245 -3.53 7.89 -15.42
N PHE A 246 -4.02 7.37 -14.29
CA PHE A 246 -4.20 8.13 -13.04
C PHE A 246 -2.91 8.84 -12.63
N LEU A 247 -1.81 8.09 -12.47
CA LEU A 247 -0.55 8.69 -12.02
C LEU A 247 0.01 9.70 -13.01
N ARG A 248 -0.11 9.44 -14.32
CA ARG A 248 0.30 10.38 -15.35
C ARG A 248 -0.47 11.70 -15.22
N ARG A 249 -1.79 11.63 -15.06
CA ARG A 249 -2.65 12.81 -14.99
C ARG A 249 -2.44 13.64 -13.72
N VAL A 250 -2.32 12.99 -12.56
CA VAL A 250 -2.02 13.68 -11.29
C VAL A 250 -0.64 14.33 -11.35
N ASN A 251 0.36 13.66 -11.92
CA ASN A 251 1.71 14.23 -12.03
C ASN A 251 1.81 15.37 -13.05
N GLN A 252 0.96 15.40 -14.07
CA GLN A 252 0.82 16.57 -14.95
C GLN A 252 0.28 17.78 -14.18
N ALA A 253 -0.74 17.60 -13.34
CA ALA A 253 -1.26 18.66 -12.47
C ALA A 253 -0.21 19.12 -11.45
N ALA A 254 0.48 18.17 -10.80
CA ALA A 254 1.56 18.47 -9.86
C ALA A 254 2.69 19.29 -10.51
N LYS A 255 3.09 18.95 -11.74
CA LYS A 255 4.08 19.72 -12.48
C LYS A 255 3.62 21.16 -12.73
N LYS A 256 2.36 21.37 -13.12
CA LYS A 256 1.78 22.72 -13.31
C LYS A 256 1.70 23.51 -12.00
N ALA A 257 1.50 22.82 -10.87
CA ALA A 257 1.47 23.39 -9.53
C ALA A 257 2.87 23.59 -8.91
N ALA A 258 3.97 23.30 -9.64
CA ALA A 258 5.34 23.29 -9.13
C ALA A 258 5.54 22.39 -7.89
N LEU A 259 4.81 21.27 -7.83
CA LEU A 259 4.86 20.31 -6.72
C LEU A 259 5.68 19.05 -7.09
N PRO A 260 6.25 18.36 -6.09
CA PRO A 260 6.94 17.09 -6.30
C PRO A 260 6.05 16.03 -6.93
N ARG A 261 6.68 15.11 -7.67
CA ARG A 261 6.01 13.96 -8.28
C ARG A 261 5.36 13.07 -7.21
N MET A 262 4.05 12.84 -7.35
CA MET A 262 3.30 11.91 -6.52
C MET A 262 3.57 10.45 -6.91
N GLN A 263 3.79 9.62 -5.89
CA GLN A 263 3.75 8.16 -6.00
C GLN A 263 2.47 7.64 -5.36
N GLY A 264 1.87 6.57 -5.89
CA GLY A 264 0.59 6.06 -5.36
C GLY A 264 0.62 5.68 -3.88
N HIS A 265 1.78 5.28 -3.34
CA HIS A 265 1.94 4.99 -1.92
C HIS A 265 1.99 6.25 -1.02
N SER A 266 2.35 7.40 -1.60
CA SER A 266 2.38 8.68 -0.87
C SER A 266 0.99 9.14 -0.44
N LEU A 267 -0.08 8.70 -1.13
CA LEU A 267 -1.48 8.99 -0.73
C LEU A 267 -1.80 8.41 0.64
N ARG A 268 -1.50 7.12 0.84
CA ARG A 268 -1.76 6.44 2.11
C ARG A 268 -0.86 6.93 3.25
N ILE A 269 0.38 7.36 2.95
CA ILE A 269 1.25 8.07 3.92
C ILE A 269 0.62 9.41 4.30
N GLY A 270 0.14 10.13 3.30
CA GLY A 270 -0.56 11.40 3.46
C GLY A 270 -1.79 11.33 4.36
N GLY A 271 -2.72 10.45 4.03
CA GLY A 271 -3.96 10.32 4.80
C GLY A 271 -3.71 9.88 6.25
N VAL A 272 -2.74 9.00 6.49
CA VAL A 272 -2.34 8.63 7.87
C VAL A 272 -1.84 9.85 8.62
N LEU A 273 -0.95 10.63 8.01
CA LEU A 273 -0.43 11.85 8.61
C LEU A 273 -1.57 12.83 8.91
N GLU A 274 -2.48 13.05 7.97
CA GLU A 274 -3.63 13.95 8.13
C GLU A 274 -4.52 13.56 9.32
N PHE A 275 -4.95 12.30 9.42
CA PHE A 275 -5.78 11.87 10.54
C PHE A 275 -5.04 11.97 11.89
N LEU A 276 -3.75 11.66 11.93
CA LEU A 276 -2.97 11.79 13.16
C LEU A 276 -2.79 13.26 13.57
N LEU A 277 -2.59 14.17 12.61
CA LEU A 277 -2.53 15.62 12.87
C LEU A 277 -3.88 16.17 13.35
N ARG A 278 -4.99 15.55 12.97
CA ARG A 278 -6.33 15.81 13.51
C ARG A 278 -6.58 15.21 14.90
N GLY A 279 -5.57 14.57 15.50
CA GLY A 279 -5.68 13.95 16.82
C GLY A 279 -6.42 12.62 16.82
N VAL A 280 -6.64 11.99 15.67
CA VAL A 280 -7.28 10.66 15.62
C VAL A 280 -6.33 9.62 16.25
N PRO A 281 -6.80 8.80 17.20
CA PRO A 281 -5.98 7.79 17.85
C PRO A 281 -5.36 6.78 16.87
N PHE A 282 -4.19 6.25 17.23
CA PHE A 282 -3.43 5.31 16.40
C PHE A 282 -4.19 4.04 16.04
N ASP A 283 -4.95 3.48 16.99
CA ASP A 283 -5.78 2.29 16.79
C ASP A 283 -6.95 2.56 15.83
N VAL A 284 -7.56 3.74 15.90
CA VAL A 284 -8.58 4.17 14.94
C VAL A 284 -7.98 4.34 13.54
N VAL A 285 -6.81 4.98 13.41
CA VAL A 285 -6.10 5.08 12.11
C VAL A 285 -5.68 3.69 11.59
N LYS A 286 -5.23 2.80 12.50
CA LYS A 286 -4.88 1.41 12.18
C LYS A 286 -6.10 0.65 11.65
N ALA A 287 -7.27 0.84 12.26
CA ALA A 287 -8.54 0.27 11.81
C ALA A 287 -8.99 0.86 10.46
N LEU A 288 -8.96 2.19 10.30
CA LEU A 288 -9.34 2.88 9.05
C LEU A 288 -8.52 2.39 7.85
N GLY A 289 -7.21 2.23 8.02
CA GLY A 289 -6.37 1.68 6.94
C GLY A 289 -6.24 0.16 6.93
N ARG A 290 -6.99 -0.57 7.76
CA ARG A 290 -7.02 -2.05 7.78
C ARG A 290 -5.64 -2.69 8.01
N TRP A 291 -4.90 -2.19 8.99
CA TRP A 291 -3.63 -2.79 9.40
C TRP A 291 -3.83 -3.81 10.51
N ALA A 292 -3.55 -5.09 10.24
CA ALA A 292 -3.51 -6.11 11.29
C ALA A 292 -2.28 -5.97 12.20
N SER A 293 -1.14 -5.53 11.67
CA SER A 293 0.14 -5.42 12.38
C SER A 293 0.61 -3.97 12.53
N ASP A 294 1.73 -3.77 13.22
CA ASP A 294 2.33 -2.44 13.45
C ASP A 294 3.07 -1.87 12.23
N ALA A 295 2.82 -2.43 11.04
CA ALA A 295 3.31 -1.89 9.78
C ALA A 295 2.83 -0.45 9.49
N PHE A 296 1.81 0.04 10.19
CA PHE A 296 1.36 1.43 10.11
C PHE A 296 2.43 2.42 10.60
N THR A 297 3.32 2.01 11.53
CA THR A 297 4.40 2.86 12.06
C THR A 297 5.36 3.35 10.99
N LEU A 298 5.50 2.62 9.87
CA LEU A 298 6.31 3.01 8.72
C LEU A 298 5.79 4.27 8.01
N TYR A 299 4.56 4.69 8.29
CA TYR A 299 3.88 5.84 7.69
C TYR A 299 4.06 7.12 8.53
N LEU A 300 4.67 7.03 9.72
CA LEU A 300 4.96 8.17 10.60
C LEU A 300 6.15 8.98 10.07
N ARG A 301 5.92 9.82 9.07
CA ARG A 301 6.96 10.67 8.46
C ARG A 301 7.32 11.90 9.30
N GLU A 302 6.36 12.40 10.08
CA GLU A 302 6.53 13.58 10.94
C GLU A 302 6.26 13.21 12.41
N SER A 303 7.05 12.28 12.94
CA SER A 303 6.87 11.78 14.31
C SER A 303 6.94 12.89 15.36
N ALA A 304 7.76 13.93 15.15
CA ALA A 304 7.81 15.08 16.04
C ALA A 304 6.47 15.82 16.10
N SER A 305 5.90 16.19 14.95
CA SER A 305 4.59 16.86 14.87
C SER A 305 3.46 16.00 15.44
N ILE A 306 3.49 14.69 15.16
CA ILE A 306 2.48 13.74 15.65
C ILE A 306 2.56 13.56 17.17
N LEU A 307 3.77 13.50 17.73
CA LEU A 307 3.99 13.25 19.15
C LEU A 307 3.96 14.53 20.01
N ALA A 308 4.19 15.69 19.40
CA ALA A 308 4.25 16.98 20.11
C ALA A 308 3.05 17.21 21.05
N PRO A 309 1.78 16.95 20.67
CA PRO A 309 0.64 17.13 21.59
C PRO A 309 0.65 16.22 22.83
N TYR A 310 1.37 15.10 22.78
CA TYR A 310 1.39 14.06 23.83
C TYR A 310 2.56 14.22 24.82
N ILE A 311 3.59 14.97 24.44
CA ILE A 311 4.83 15.13 25.23
C ILE A 311 4.91 16.49 25.92
N GLN A 312 3.84 17.30 25.86
CA GLN A 312 3.72 18.54 26.63
C GLN A 312 3.44 18.22 28.11
N ASP A 313 3.85 19.13 28.99
CA ASP A 313 3.61 19.05 30.44
C ASP A 313 2.09 18.93 30.78
N SER A 314 1.26 19.53 29.91
CA SER A 314 -0.18 19.30 29.87
C SER A 314 -0.58 18.80 28.46
N PRO A 315 -0.86 17.49 28.27
CA PRO A 315 -1.18 16.96 26.96
C PRO A 315 -2.44 17.60 26.37
N VAL A 316 -2.30 18.23 25.20
CA VAL A 316 -3.36 19.04 24.57
C VAL A 316 -4.58 18.21 24.17
N LEU A 317 -4.39 16.91 23.98
CA LEU A 317 -5.43 15.96 23.54
C LEU A 317 -5.97 15.05 24.67
N GLU A 318 -5.57 15.26 25.93
CA GLU A 318 -5.93 14.38 27.06
C GLU A 318 -7.45 14.11 27.21
N PRO A 319 -8.35 15.10 27.03
CA PRO A 319 -9.80 14.86 27.14
C PRO A 319 -10.36 13.89 26.08
N PHE A 320 -9.76 13.86 24.88
CA PHE A 320 -10.21 13.02 23.76
C PHE A 320 -9.68 11.57 23.85
N ILE A 321 -8.47 11.39 24.36
CA ILE A 321 -7.81 10.06 24.46
C ILE A 321 -8.56 9.15 25.43
N ARG A 322 -9.12 9.68 26.52
CA ARG A 322 -9.84 8.88 27.54
C ARG A 322 -11.18 8.30 27.04
N ILE A 323 -11.80 8.93 26.05
CA ILE A 323 -13.12 8.52 25.53
C ILE A 323 -12.97 7.50 24.39
N ALA A 324 -11.93 7.63 23.57
CA ALA A 324 -11.76 6.83 22.35
C ALA A 324 -10.97 5.51 22.57
N MET A 325 -10.24 5.38 23.68
CA MET A 325 -9.42 4.19 23.96
C MET A 325 -10.18 3.19 24.84
N PRO A 326 -10.35 1.92 24.44
CA PRO A 326 -10.83 0.90 25.35
C PRO A 326 -9.86 0.79 26.54
N LYS A 327 -10.40 0.71 27.76
CA LYS A 327 -9.59 0.43 28.96
C LYS A 327 -8.79 -0.84 28.68
N ARG A 328 -7.46 -0.74 28.70
CA ARG A 328 -6.60 -1.93 28.70
C ARG A 328 -6.95 -2.74 29.94
N VAL A 329 -7.69 -3.84 29.76
CA VAL A 329 -7.81 -4.87 30.77
C VAL A 329 -6.41 -5.46 30.92
N ARG A 330 -5.83 -5.31 32.11
CA ARG A 330 -4.55 -5.94 32.47
C ARG A 330 -4.75 -7.44 32.61
#